data_AF-A0A1T4XE36-F1
#
_entry.id   AF-A0A1T4XE36-F1
#
_cell.length_a   1.000
_cell.length_b   1.000
_cell.length_c   1.000
_cell.angle_alpha   90.00
_cell.angle_beta   90.00
_cell.angle_gamma   90.00
#
_symmetry.space_group_name_H-M   'P 1'
#
loop_
_entity.id
_entity.type
_entity.pdbx_description
1 polymer ?
#
loop_
_entity_poly.entity_id
_entity_poly.type
_entity_poly.pdbx_seq_one_letter_code
_entity_poly.pdbx_strand_id
1 'polypeptide(L)'
;MRTKFNFTVIPANAKSSKDALAALRLLKGLYEGTATIKGEKKSFPKQDISDIDMEDLTNKIALWTDICTLEEKLNVSFDPGAPMPQEDLEFLYQLRACLLCHKKIAWKHPFSKLHLTQTSQNIHEIESLVGKDDIPLNFDEGPISCTLLGTSFELYSKTELRHILITSIDWTDDNKSSADLYIADSSSRSWELLRAFVTTDEYLNNSSRHKLASS
;
A
#
# COMPACT_ATOMS: atom_id res chain seq x y z
N MET A 1 18.94 41.27 -23.53
CA MET A 1 17.52 40.88 -23.34
C MET A 1 17.51 39.46 -22.77
N ARG A 2 17.07 39.26 -21.51
CA ARG A 2 16.93 37.91 -20.94
C ARG A 2 15.53 37.40 -21.31
N THR A 3 15.45 36.35 -22.12
CA THR A 3 14.18 35.69 -22.43
C THR A 3 13.70 34.96 -21.18
N LYS A 4 12.57 35.39 -20.62
CA LYS A 4 11.87 34.65 -19.56
C LYS A 4 10.98 33.59 -20.20
N PHE A 5 11.07 32.37 -19.71
CA PHE A 5 10.21 31.25 -20.12
C PHE A 5 9.35 30.86 -18.92
N ASN A 6 8.03 30.74 -19.13
CA ASN A 6 7.12 30.20 -18.13
C ASN A 6 6.89 28.72 -18.44
N PHE A 7 7.16 27.83 -17.49
CA PHE A 7 7.00 26.39 -17.64
C PHE A 7 5.97 25.87 -16.64
N THR A 8 4.99 25.11 -17.14
CA THR A 8 4.02 24.38 -16.33
C THR A 8 4.10 22.91 -16.70
N VAL A 9 4.24 22.02 -15.70
CA VAL A 9 4.18 20.57 -15.91
C VAL A 9 2.94 20.03 -15.23
N ILE A 10 2.11 19.33 -16.01
CA ILE A 10 0.89 18.68 -15.54
C ILE A 10 1.11 17.17 -15.75
N PRO A 11 1.47 16.41 -14.70
CA PRO A 11 1.70 14.97 -14.78
C PRO A 11 0.55 14.19 -15.43
N ALA A 12 -0.69 14.64 -15.25
CA ALA A 12 -1.89 14.00 -15.82
C ALA A 12 -1.93 13.92 -17.36
N ASN A 13 -1.11 14.72 -18.06
CA ASN A 13 -1.02 14.66 -19.53
C ASN A 13 0.09 13.71 -20.02
N ALA A 14 0.80 13.04 -19.11
CA ALA A 14 1.85 12.11 -19.46
C ALA A 14 1.29 10.78 -19.99
N LYS A 15 2.03 10.12 -20.88
CA LYS A 15 1.65 8.80 -21.43
C LYS A 15 2.02 7.65 -20.49
N SER A 16 2.87 7.90 -19.50
CA SER A 16 3.36 6.92 -18.54
C SER A 16 3.83 7.61 -17.26
N SER A 17 3.86 6.86 -16.15
CA SER A 17 4.41 7.37 -14.88
C SER A 17 5.88 7.79 -15.00
N LYS A 18 6.66 7.10 -15.85
CA LYS A 18 8.06 7.45 -16.16
C LYS A 18 8.17 8.80 -16.88
N ASP A 19 7.26 9.08 -17.82
CA ASP A 19 7.21 10.39 -18.49
C ASP A 19 6.79 11.51 -17.53
N ALA A 20 5.80 11.25 -16.66
CA ALA A 20 5.38 12.19 -15.62
C ALA A 20 6.55 12.55 -14.69
N LEU A 21 7.28 11.54 -14.21
CA LEU A 21 8.47 11.72 -13.38
C LEU A 21 9.60 12.47 -14.11
N ALA A 22 9.85 12.12 -15.37
CA ALA A 22 10.87 12.78 -16.20
C ALA A 22 10.55 14.27 -16.39
N ALA A 23 9.28 14.61 -16.65
CA ALA A 23 8.84 15.99 -16.81
C ALA A 23 9.01 16.81 -15.52
N LEU A 24 8.68 16.25 -14.36
CA LEU A 24 8.88 16.90 -13.05
C LEU A 24 10.37 17.12 -12.75
N ARG A 25 11.22 16.13 -13.05
CA ARG A 25 12.69 16.24 -12.88
C ARG A 25 13.28 17.28 -13.83
N LEU A 26 12.79 17.35 -15.07
CA LEU A 26 13.19 18.38 -16.03
C LEU A 26 12.81 19.77 -15.51
N LEU A 27 11.59 19.94 -15.00
CA LEU A 27 11.14 21.19 -14.39
C LEU A 27 12.09 21.62 -13.27
N LYS A 28 12.35 20.71 -12.31
CA LYS A 28 13.27 20.97 -11.19
C LYS A 28 14.67 21.38 -11.68
N GLY A 29 15.22 20.67 -12.66
CA GLY A 29 16.53 21.00 -13.24
C GLY A 29 16.57 22.37 -13.91
N LEU A 30 15.51 22.76 -14.62
CA LEU A 30 15.41 24.09 -15.24
C LEU A 30 15.37 25.20 -14.19
N TYR A 31 14.65 25.01 -13.08
CA TYR A 31 14.59 25.97 -11.97
C TYR A 31 15.92 26.10 -11.22
N GLU A 32 16.51 24.97 -10.85
CA GLU A 32 17.79 24.94 -10.14
C GLU A 32 18.97 25.35 -11.02
N GLY A 33 18.75 25.49 -12.32
CA GLY A 33 19.80 25.78 -13.28
C GLY A 33 20.81 24.63 -13.35
N THR A 34 20.35 23.39 -13.31
CA THR A 34 21.22 22.20 -13.41
C THR A 34 20.63 21.20 -14.39
N ALA A 35 21.44 20.76 -15.36
CA ALA A 35 21.06 19.70 -16.29
C ALA A 35 22.22 18.73 -16.49
N THR A 36 21.91 17.45 -16.70
CA THR A 36 22.90 16.46 -17.15
C THR A 36 22.73 16.28 -18.66
N ILE A 37 23.70 16.72 -19.45
CA ILE A 37 23.69 16.62 -20.91
C ILE A 37 24.83 15.68 -21.31
N LYS A 38 24.49 14.55 -21.96
CA LYS A 38 25.46 13.50 -22.33
C LYS A 38 26.30 12.98 -21.14
N GLY A 39 25.69 12.86 -19.97
CA GLY A 39 26.37 12.42 -18.74
C GLY A 39 27.16 13.51 -18.02
N GLU A 40 27.33 14.70 -18.61
CA GLU A 40 28.00 15.82 -17.97
C GLU A 40 27.02 16.75 -17.26
N LYS A 41 27.30 17.06 -15.99
CA LYS A 41 26.54 18.06 -15.24
C LYS A 41 26.90 19.46 -15.73
N LYS A 42 25.92 20.18 -16.27
CA LYS A 42 26.00 21.59 -16.66
C LYS A 42 25.18 22.42 -15.68
N SER A 43 25.68 23.62 -15.37
CA SER A 43 24.95 24.59 -14.56
C SER A 43 24.65 25.84 -15.39
N PHE A 44 23.43 26.35 -15.20
CA PHE A 44 22.87 27.53 -15.83
C PHE A 44 22.45 28.51 -14.72
N PRO A 45 22.28 29.81 -15.03
CA PRO A 45 21.74 30.75 -14.06
C PRO A 45 20.38 30.25 -13.55
N LYS A 46 20.20 30.21 -12.23
CA LYS A 46 18.90 29.93 -11.62
C LYS A 46 17.86 30.91 -12.17
N GLN A 47 16.69 30.38 -12.50
CA GLN A 47 15.56 31.21 -12.91
C GLN A 47 14.96 31.84 -11.65
N ASP A 48 14.91 33.17 -11.63
CA ASP A 48 14.31 33.94 -10.54
C ASP A 48 12.80 34.04 -10.80
N ILE A 49 12.09 32.99 -10.42
CA ILE A 49 10.64 32.86 -10.55
C ILE A 49 10.12 32.58 -9.15
N SER A 50 9.49 33.59 -8.54
CA SER A 50 9.00 33.59 -7.16
C SER A 50 7.85 32.61 -6.87
N ASP A 51 7.31 31.97 -7.92
CA ASP A 51 5.98 31.37 -7.86
C ASP A 51 6.00 29.83 -7.77
N ILE A 52 7.17 29.20 -7.71
CA ILE A 52 7.29 27.74 -7.58
C ILE A 52 7.67 27.35 -6.16
N ASP A 53 6.80 26.57 -5.53
CA ASP A 53 7.09 25.87 -4.31
C ASP A 53 8.00 24.66 -4.60
N MET A 54 9.29 24.81 -4.27
CA MET A 54 10.30 23.77 -4.47
C MET A 54 10.13 22.57 -3.53
N GLU A 55 9.49 22.76 -2.38
CA GLU A 55 9.17 21.67 -1.45
C GLU A 55 8.05 20.80 -2.03
N ASP A 56 6.97 21.42 -2.49
CA ASP A 56 5.89 20.73 -3.22
C ASP A 56 6.41 19.99 -4.45
N LEU A 57 7.25 20.62 -5.28
CA LEU A 57 7.86 19.96 -6.43
C LEU A 57 8.71 18.75 -6.03
N THR A 58 9.48 18.86 -4.95
CA THR A 58 10.30 17.75 -4.45
C THR A 58 9.42 16.61 -3.92
N ASN A 59 8.33 16.93 -3.21
CA ASN A 59 7.36 15.94 -2.74
C ASN A 59 6.65 15.23 -3.91
N LYS A 60 6.28 15.95 -4.97
CA LYS A 60 5.73 15.37 -6.19
C LYS A 60 6.73 14.43 -6.88
N ILE A 61 7.99 14.82 -6.99
CA ILE A 61 9.03 13.95 -7.57
C ILE A 61 9.21 12.67 -6.74
N ALA A 62 9.19 12.77 -5.41
CA ALA A 62 9.27 11.61 -4.53
C ALA A 62 8.07 10.67 -4.73
N LEU A 63 6.85 11.23 -4.73
CA LEU A 63 5.62 10.48 -4.98
C LEU A 63 5.66 9.72 -6.31
N TRP A 64 6.01 10.40 -7.41
CA TRP A 64 6.09 9.76 -8.73
C TRP A 64 7.24 8.76 -8.85
N THR A 65 8.31 8.92 -8.05
CA THR A 65 9.36 7.90 -7.95
C THR A 65 8.84 6.65 -7.26
N ASP A 66 8.06 6.81 -6.18
CA ASP A 66 7.43 5.68 -5.49
C ASP A 66 6.41 4.96 -6.40
N ILE A 67 5.60 5.72 -7.16
CA ILE A 67 4.65 5.16 -8.16
C ILE A 67 5.38 4.30 -9.19
N CYS A 68 6.45 4.81 -9.82
CA CYS A 68 7.23 4.02 -10.78
C CYS A 68 7.85 2.76 -10.16
N THR A 69 8.27 2.83 -8.89
CA THR A 69 8.82 1.66 -8.20
C THR A 69 7.74 0.62 -7.88
N LEU A 70 6.53 1.08 -7.54
CA LEU A 70 5.37 0.22 -7.33
C LEU A 70 4.91 -0.44 -8.63
N GLU A 71 4.90 0.26 -9.77
CA GLU A 71 4.62 -0.34 -11.09
C GLU A 71 5.50 -1.57 -11.35
N GLU A 72 6.81 -1.42 -11.13
CA GLU A 72 7.78 -2.50 -11.31
C GLU A 72 7.55 -3.66 -10.33
N LYS A 73 7.26 -3.35 -9.06
CA LYS A 73 7.04 -4.37 -8.03
C LYS A 73 5.71 -5.11 -8.18
N LEU A 74 4.67 -4.44 -8.63
CA LEU A 74 3.34 -5.00 -8.89
C LEU A 74 3.23 -5.60 -10.29
N ASN A 75 4.19 -5.32 -11.17
CA ASN A 75 4.16 -5.67 -12.59
C ASN A 75 2.91 -5.11 -13.31
N VAL A 76 2.66 -3.81 -13.12
CA VAL A 76 1.53 -3.07 -13.69
C VAL A 76 1.99 -1.77 -14.36
N SER A 77 1.11 -1.16 -15.15
CA SER A 77 1.29 0.19 -15.67
C SER A 77 0.14 1.05 -15.17
N PHE A 78 0.42 2.11 -14.43
CA PHE A 78 -0.58 3.07 -13.98
C PHE A 78 -0.85 4.13 -15.05
N ASP A 79 -2.06 4.69 -15.05
CA ASP A 79 -2.42 5.83 -15.89
C ASP A 79 -2.20 7.14 -15.12
N PRO A 80 -1.23 7.98 -15.52
CA PRO A 80 -1.01 9.26 -14.85
C PRO A 80 -2.19 10.23 -14.94
N GLY A 81 -3.02 10.07 -15.97
CA GLY A 81 -4.21 10.88 -16.19
C GLY A 81 -5.42 10.45 -15.35
N ALA A 82 -5.35 9.30 -14.68
CA ALA A 82 -6.43 8.82 -13.83
C ALA A 82 -6.64 9.76 -12.63
N PRO A 83 -7.89 9.97 -12.20
CA PRO A 83 -8.17 10.70 -10.98
C PRO A 83 -7.55 9.97 -9.79
N MET A 84 -7.01 10.74 -8.84
CA MET A 84 -6.41 10.23 -7.61
C MET A 84 -7.13 10.86 -6.41
N PRO A 85 -8.31 10.33 -6.03
CA PRO A 85 -8.99 10.78 -4.83
C PRO A 85 -8.15 10.52 -3.57
N GLN A 86 -8.57 11.10 -2.44
CA GLN A 86 -7.86 10.96 -1.17
C GLN A 86 -7.69 9.50 -0.73
N GLU A 87 -8.70 8.65 -0.95
CA GLU A 87 -8.66 7.22 -0.62
C GLU A 87 -7.56 6.48 -1.41
N ASP A 88 -7.42 6.78 -2.70
CA ASP A 88 -6.36 6.22 -3.56
C ASP A 88 -4.97 6.67 -3.09
N LEU A 89 -4.84 7.93 -2.67
CA LEU A 89 -3.58 8.45 -2.13
C LEU A 89 -3.20 7.76 -0.81
N GLU A 90 -4.17 7.55 0.08
CA GLU A 90 -3.99 6.80 1.32
C GLU A 90 -3.58 5.35 1.04
N PHE A 91 -4.25 4.70 0.09
CA PHE A 91 -3.92 3.34 -0.31
C PHE A 91 -2.52 3.26 -0.94
N LEU A 92 -2.14 4.21 -1.80
CA LEU A 92 -0.79 4.31 -2.35
C LEU A 92 0.28 4.41 -1.25
N TYR A 93 0.02 5.20 -0.19
CA TYR A 93 0.93 5.27 0.95
C TYR A 93 1.01 3.97 1.74
N GLN A 94 -0.09 3.23 1.86
CA GLN A 94 -0.07 1.89 2.46
C GLN A 94 0.75 0.90 1.64
N LEU A 95 0.59 0.91 0.30
CA LEU A 95 1.39 0.08 -0.61
C LEU A 95 2.87 0.43 -0.53
N ARG A 96 3.22 1.71 -0.52
CA ARG A 96 4.59 2.19 -0.31
C ARG A 96 5.16 1.65 1.01
N ALA A 97 4.43 1.82 2.11
CA ALA A 97 4.88 1.39 3.42
C ALA A 97 5.11 -0.13 3.47
N CYS A 98 4.23 -0.93 2.87
CA CYS A 98 4.34 -2.39 2.86
C CYS A 98 5.39 -2.89 1.88
N LEU A 99 5.28 -2.51 0.62
CA LEU A 99 6.02 -3.11 -0.48
C LEU A 99 7.41 -2.49 -0.66
N LEU A 100 7.58 -1.20 -0.36
CA LEU A 100 8.88 -0.52 -0.53
C LEU A 100 9.64 -0.38 0.79
N CYS A 101 8.93 -0.17 1.91
CA CYS A 101 9.55 0.04 3.22
C CYS A 101 9.47 -1.17 4.16
N HIS A 102 8.78 -2.26 3.78
CA HIS A 102 8.61 -3.47 4.59
C HIS A 102 8.01 -3.22 5.98
N LYS A 103 7.09 -2.24 6.08
CA LYS A 103 6.36 -1.91 7.31
C LYS A 103 4.96 -2.52 7.28
N LYS A 104 4.40 -2.80 8.46
CA LYS A 104 2.97 -3.12 8.61
C LYS A 104 2.17 -1.84 8.79
N ILE A 105 0.96 -1.80 8.25
CA ILE A 105 -0.04 -0.79 8.57
C ILE A 105 -0.75 -1.21 9.85
N ALA A 106 -0.97 -0.27 10.76
CA ALA A 106 -1.59 -0.51 12.05
C ALA A 106 -2.90 0.27 12.17
N TRP A 107 -3.99 -0.41 12.51
CA TRP A 107 -5.26 0.21 12.86
C TRP A 107 -5.68 -0.21 14.26
N LYS A 108 -6.25 0.73 15.01
CA LYS A 108 -6.85 0.47 16.32
C LYS A 108 -8.34 0.27 16.15
N HIS A 109 -8.83 -0.88 16.57
CA HIS A 109 -10.25 -1.23 16.55
C HIS A 109 -10.98 -0.91 15.21
N PRO A 110 -10.47 -1.32 14.03
CA PRO A 110 -11.08 -0.95 12.74
C PRO A 110 -12.46 -1.56 12.47
N PHE A 111 -12.86 -2.63 13.18
CA PHE A 111 -14.16 -3.28 13.06
C PHE A 111 -14.55 -3.98 14.38
N SER A 112 -15.68 -4.68 14.42
CA SER A 112 -16.10 -5.47 15.57
C SER A 112 -16.49 -6.90 15.21
N LYS A 113 -16.42 -7.26 13.92
CA LYS A 113 -16.84 -8.55 13.38
C LYS A 113 -15.89 -9.03 12.29
N LEU A 114 -15.47 -10.28 12.36
CA LEU A 114 -14.66 -10.96 11.35
C LEU A 114 -15.44 -12.16 10.80
N HIS A 115 -15.61 -12.23 9.49
CA HIS A 115 -16.18 -13.40 8.85
C HIS A 115 -15.07 -14.40 8.50
N LEU A 116 -15.19 -15.63 8.98
CA LEU A 116 -14.28 -16.73 8.69
C LEU A 116 -14.94 -17.74 7.75
N THR A 117 -14.30 -18.00 6.62
CA THR A 117 -14.65 -19.06 5.66
C THR A 117 -13.56 -20.12 5.63
N GLN A 118 -13.93 -21.39 5.63
CA GLN A 118 -13.00 -22.54 5.62
C GLN A 118 -12.11 -22.58 6.87
N THR A 119 -12.67 -23.02 8.00
CA THR A 119 -11.88 -23.37 9.18
C THR A 119 -11.04 -24.62 8.88
N SER A 120 -9.79 -24.46 8.44
CA SER A 120 -8.80 -25.54 8.41
C SER A 120 -8.35 -25.94 9.82
N GLN A 121 -8.59 -25.06 10.80
CA GLN A 121 -8.43 -25.32 12.22
C GLN A 121 -9.63 -26.09 12.77
N ASN A 122 -9.38 -26.97 13.74
CA ASN A 122 -10.43 -27.73 14.39
C ASN A 122 -11.38 -26.74 15.07
N ILE A 123 -12.66 -26.74 14.68
CA ILE A 123 -13.72 -25.86 15.17
C ILE A 123 -13.74 -25.74 16.70
N HIS A 124 -13.40 -26.82 17.41
CA HIS A 124 -13.30 -26.85 18.86
C HIS A 124 -12.21 -25.93 19.44
N GLU A 125 -11.14 -25.64 18.69
CA GLU A 125 -10.08 -24.74 19.13
C GLU A 125 -10.59 -23.30 19.18
N ILE A 126 -11.36 -22.84 18.20
CA ILE A 126 -11.87 -21.47 18.13
C ILE A 126 -12.94 -21.23 19.22
N GLU A 127 -13.87 -22.16 19.44
CA GLU A 127 -14.87 -22.03 20.52
C GLU A 127 -14.19 -21.93 21.89
N SER A 128 -13.07 -22.62 22.09
CA SER A 128 -12.30 -22.55 23.34
C SER A 128 -11.63 -21.20 23.58
N LEU A 129 -11.58 -20.32 22.57
CA LEU A 129 -11.00 -18.99 22.66
C LEU A 129 -12.03 -17.95 23.13
N VAL A 130 -13.32 -18.24 23.09
CA VAL A 130 -14.36 -17.30 23.53
C VAL A 130 -14.16 -16.93 25.00
N GLY A 131 -14.17 -15.63 25.30
CA GLY A 131 -13.95 -15.08 26.64
C GLY A 131 -12.50 -15.10 27.12
N LYS A 132 -11.55 -15.65 26.35
CA LYS A 132 -10.12 -15.52 26.64
C LYS A 132 -9.63 -14.17 26.16
N ASP A 133 -8.74 -13.60 26.96
CA ASP A 133 -8.20 -12.27 26.71
C ASP A 133 -6.88 -12.33 25.94
N ASP A 134 -6.53 -11.22 25.28
CA ASP A 134 -5.24 -11.03 24.61
C ASP A 134 -4.90 -12.11 23.55
N ILE A 135 -5.92 -12.61 22.84
CA ILE A 135 -5.74 -13.68 21.85
C ILE A 135 -4.99 -13.14 20.62
N PRO A 136 -3.91 -13.78 20.15
CA PRO A 136 -3.33 -13.47 18.86
C PRO A 136 -4.01 -14.28 17.75
N LEU A 137 -4.46 -13.62 16.69
CA LEU A 137 -4.91 -14.29 15.46
C LEU A 137 -4.10 -13.81 14.27
N ASN A 138 -3.65 -14.75 13.44
CA ASN A 138 -2.93 -14.46 12.21
C ASN A 138 -3.64 -15.16 11.05
N PHE A 139 -3.81 -14.45 9.95
CA PHE A 139 -4.36 -15.01 8.73
C PHE A 139 -3.81 -14.31 7.51
N ASP A 140 -3.77 -15.04 6.41
CA ASP A 140 -3.50 -14.50 5.10
C ASP A 140 -4.83 -14.21 4.40
N GLU A 141 -4.91 -13.08 3.70
CA GLU A 141 -6.08 -12.64 2.96
C GLU A 141 -5.71 -12.47 1.49
N GLY A 142 -6.55 -13.00 0.61
CA GLY A 142 -6.46 -12.76 -0.82
C GLY A 142 -6.96 -13.93 -1.67
N PRO A 143 -6.98 -13.77 -3.00
CA PRO A 143 -6.57 -12.56 -3.72
C PRO A 143 -7.50 -11.36 -3.43
N ILE A 144 -6.90 -10.19 -3.16
CA ILE A 144 -7.58 -8.92 -2.95
C ILE A 144 -7.53 -8.14 -4.26
N SER A 145 -8.67 -8.01 -4.94
CA SER A 145 -8.77 -7.17 -6.14
C SER A 145 -8.69 -5.69 -5.76
N CYS A 146 -7.71 -5.00 -6.32
CA CYS A 146 -7.42 -3.59 -6.06
C CYS A 146 -7.51 -2.80 -7.38
N THR A 147 -7.86 -1.52 -7.28
CA THR A 147 -7.76 -0.57 -8.39
C THR A 147 -7.04 0.68 -7.88
N LEU A 148 -6.04 1.14 -8.63
CA LEU A 148 -5.30 2.36 -8.32
C LEU A 148 -4.86 3.00 -9.64
N LEU A 149 -5.04 4.32 -9.77
CA LEU A 149 -4.63 5.08 -10.97
C LEU A 149 -5.10 4.42 -12.29
N GLY A 150 -6.39 4.05 -12.33
CA GLY A 150 -7.01 3.46 -13.52
C GLY A 150 -6.63 2.00 -13.82
N THR A 151 -5.81 1.37 -12.98
CA THR A 151 -5.30 0.02 -13.22
C THR A 151 -5.74 -0.94 -12.13
N SER A 152 -6.28 -2.09 -12.55
CA SER A 152 -6.67 -3.18 -11.64
C SER A 152 -5.56 -4.22 -11.51
N PHE A 153 -5.37 -4.71 -10.29
CA PHE A 153 -4.37 -5.73 -9.96
C PHE A 153 -4.78 -6.49 -8.70
N GLU A 154 -4.06 -7.57 -8.40
CA GLU A 154 -4.30 -8.40 -7.21
C GLU A 154 -3.16 -8.27 -6.21
N LEU A 155 -3.53 -8.32 -4.94
CA LEU A 155 -2.61 -8.40 -3.81
C LEU A 155 -3.01 -9.51 -2.86
N TYR A 156 -2.07 -9.88 -2.01
CA TYR A 156 -2.36 -10.64 -0.80
C TYR A 156 -1.98 -9.79 0.40
N SER A 157 -2.52 -10.12 1.56
CA SER A 157 -2.12 -9.50 2.81
C SER A 157 -1.87 -10.53 3.89
N LYS A 158 -0.87 -10.26 4.72
CA LYS A 158 -0.63 -10.98 5.98
C LYS A 158 -1.14 -10.12 7.11
N THR A 159 -2.17 -10.61 7.79
CA THR A 159 -2.87 -9.86 8.84
C THR A 159 -2.66 -10.51 10.20
N GLU A 160 -2.39 -9.68 11.19
CA GLU A 160 -2.22 -10.06 12.59
C GLU A 160 -3.18 -9.20 13.43
N LEU A 161 -4.08 -9.86 14.16
CA LEU A 161 -4.93 -9.25 15.18
C LEU A 161 -4.27 -9.46 16.54
N ARG A 162 -4.11 -8.39 17.30
CA ARG A 162 -3.53 -8.39 18.65
C ARG A 162 -4.51 -7.84 19.64
N HIS A 163 -4.40 -8.32 20.88
CA HIS A 163 -5.13 -7.77 22.02
C HIS A 163 -6.64 -7.83 21.84
N ILE A 164 -7.11 -8.85 21.12
CA ILE A 164 -8.53 -9.10 20.94
C ILE A 164 -9.08 -9.95 22.07
N LEU A 165 -10.34 -9.67 22.40
CA LEU A 165 -11.23 -10.55 23.14
C LEU A 165 -12.30 -11.05 22.17
N ILE A 166 -12.41 -12.37 22.00
CA ILE A 166 -13.53 -12.95 21.23
C ILE A 166 -14.74 -13.04 22.17
N THR A 167 -15.78 -12.27 21.88
CA THR A 167 -16.97 -12.19 22.75
C THR A 167 -18.01 -13.26 22.44
N SER A 168 -18.15 -13.59 21.16
CA SER A 168 -19.11 -14.60 20.68
C SER A 168 -18.75 -15.07 19.28
N ILE A 169 -19.32 -16.21 18.90
CA ILE A 169 -19.19 -16.82 17.57
C ILE A 169 -20.60 -17.16 17.09
N ASP A 170 -20.99 -16.62 15.94
CA ASP A 170 -22.21 -17.00 15.26
C ASP A 170 -21.86 -17.90 14.07
N TRP A 171 -22.20 -19.18 14.16
CA TRP A 171 -22.01 -20.12 13.06
C TRP A 171 -23.01 -19.81 11.93
N THR A 172 -22.51 -19.68 10.71
CA THR A 172 -23.33 -19.33 9.53
C THR A 172 -23.86 -20.54 8.77
N ASP A 173 -23.46 -21.76 9.16
CA ASP A 173 -23.97 -23.02 8.63
C ASP A 173 -24.00 -24.13 9.70
N ASP A 174 -24.86 -25.13 9.50
CA ASP A 174 -25.05 -26.26 10.42
C ASP A 174 -23.79 -27.15 10.55
N ASN A 175 -22.93 -27.13 9.52
CA ASN A 175 -21.68 -27.90 9.49
C ASN A 175 -20.53 -27.17 10.20
N LYS A 176 -20.77 -25.98 10.75
CA LYS A 176 -19.78 -25.10 11.36
C LYS A 176 -18.56 -24.83 10.47
N SER A 177 -18.76 -24.75 9.15
CA SER A 177 -17.68 -24.52 8.19
C SER A 177 -17.37 -23.03 7.94
N SER A 178 -18.26 -22.17 8.43
CA SER A 178 -18.17 -20.71 8.37
C SER A 178 -18.77 -20.07 9.63
N ALA A 179 -18.20 -18.93 10.06
CA ALA A 179 -18.64 -18.23 11.25
C ALA A 179 -18.36 -16.73 11.21
N ASP A 180 -19.19 -15.96 11.93
CA ASP A 180 -18.92 -14.59 12.32
C ASP A 180 -18.34 -14.55 13.74
N LEU A 181 -17.10 -14.07 13.87
CA LEU A 181 -16.43 -13.85 15.14
C LEU A 181 -16.64 -12.40 15.57
N TYR A 182 -17.21 -12.21 16.74
CA TYR A 182 -17.35 -10.89 17.36
C TYR A 182 -16.13 -10.63 18.23
N ILE A 183 -15.51 -9.48 18.02
CA ILE A 183 -14.27 -9.09 18.69
C ILE A 183 -14.44 -7.76 19.40
N ALA A 184 -13.78 -7.65 20.54
CA ALA A 184 -13.71 -6.45 21.34
C ALA A 184 -12.26 -6.22 21.81
N ASP A 185 -12.05 -5.07 22.45
CA ASP A 185 -10.82 -4.77 23.16
C ASP A 185 -10.56 -5.82 24.25
N SER A 186 -9.28 -6.19 24.40
CA SER A 186 -8.84 -6.92 25.58
C SER A 186 -9.08 -6.13 26.86
N SER A 187 -9.03 -6.80 28.02
CA SER A 187 -9.18 -6.10 29.31
C SER A 187 -8.06 -5.10 29.58
N SER A 188 -6.90 -5.26 28.94
CA SER A 188 -5.69 -4.48 29.23
C SER A 188 -5.44 -3.32 28.25
N ARG A 189 -5.93 -3.42 27.01
CA ARG A 189 -5.64 -2.44 25.94
C ARG A 189 -6.56 -2.61 24.73
N SER A 190 -6.61 -1.57 23.91
CA SER A 190 -7.35 -1.64 22.65
C SER A 190 -6.71 -2.59 21.65
N TRP A 191 -7.54 -3.31 20.93
CA TRP A 191 -7.11 -4.29 19.97
C TRP A 191 -6.59 -3.64 18.68
N GLU A 192 -5.61 -4.28 18.07
CA GLU A 192 -4.88 -3.75 16.90
C GLU A 192 -4.92 -4.73 15.73
N LEU A 193 -5.13 -4.20 14.53
CA LEU A 193 -4.92 -4.90 13.27
C LEU A 193 -3.60 -4.45 12.67
N LEU A 194 -2.70 -5.38 12.43
CA LEU A 194 -1.44 -5.16 11.70
C LEU A 194 -1.49 -5.88 10.36
N ARG A 195 -1.39 -5.14 9.25
CA ARG A 195 -1.42 -5.70 7.89
C ARG A 195 -0.14 -5.41 7.14
N ALA A 196 0.40 -6.41 6.46
CA ALA A 196 1.41 -6.25 5.43
C ALA A 196 0.83 -6.70 4.09
N PHE A 197 0.77 -5.81 3.10
CA PHE A 197 0.52 -6.22 1.72
C PHE A 197 1.76 -6.90 1.14
N VAL A 198 1.53 -7.93 0.32
CA VAL A 198 2.55 -8.65 -0.42
C VAL A 198 2.08 -8.87 -1.86
N THR A 199 3.02 -8.97 -2.79
CA THR A 199 2.70 -9.24 -4.19
C THR A 199 2.31 -10.71 -4.38
N THR A 200 1.63 -11.03 -5.49
CA THR A 200 1.30 -12.41 -5.86
C THR A 200 2.54 -13.29 -5.91
N ASP A 201 3.63 -12.81 -6.52
CA ASP A 201 4.89 -13.55 -6.60
C ASP A 201 5.52 -13.79 -5.22
N GLU A 202 5.52 -12.77 -4.34
CA GLU A 202 6.02 -12.91 -2.97
C GLU A 202 5.19 -13.92 -2.16
N TYR A 203 3.87 -13.92 -2.33
CA TYR A 203 2.97 -14.86 -1.66
C TYR A 203 3.21 -16.29 -2.12
N LEU A 204 3.23 -16.54 -3.43
CA LEU A 204 3.43 -17.88 -4.00
C LEU A 204 4.80 -18.47 -3.66
N ASN A 205 5.85 -17.66 -3.68
CA ASN A 205 7.21 -18.10 -3.32
C ASN A 205 7.32 -18.49 -1.84
N ASN A 206 6.68 -17.73 -0.93
CA ASN A 206 6.69 -18.05 0.50
C ASN A 206 5.84 -19.28 0.83
N SER A 207 4.67 -19.43 0.19
CA SER A 207 3.80 -20.60 0.36
C SER A 207 4.45 -21.89 -0.13
N SER A 208 5.22 -21.82 -1.22
CA SER A 208 5.97 -22.97 -1.76
C SER A 208 7.11 -23.42 -0.83
N ARG A 209 7.78 -22.47 -0.16
CA ARG A 209 8.82 -22.78 0.84
C ARG A 209 8.23 -23.43 2.10
N HIS A 210 7.06 -23.01 2.55
CA HIS A 210 6.39 -23.64 3.68
C HIS A 210 5.96 -25.08 3.38
N LYS A 211 5.50 -25.39 2.16
CA LYS A 211 5.15 -26.76 1.77
C LYS A 211 6.34 -27.72 1.76
N LEU A 212 7.53 -27.24 1.38
CA LEU A 212 8.77 -28.03 1.37
C LEU A 212 9.39 -28.22 2.77
N ALA A 213 9.10 -27.33 3.73
CA ALA A 213 9.57 -27.46 5.10
C ALA A 213 8.67 -28.36 5.98
N SER A 214 7.47 -28.69 5.50
CA SER A 214 6.48 -29.55 6.15
C SER A 214 6.37 -30.95 5.55
N SER A 215 7.26 -31.30 4.60
CA SER A 215 7.37 -32.62 3.95
C SER A 215 8.68 -33.30 4.33
#